data_AF-A0AAE1QDZ8-F1
#
_entry.id   AF-A0AAE1QDZ8-F1
#
_cell.length_a   1.000
_cell.length_b   1.000
_cell.length_c   1.000
_cell.angle_alpha   90.00
_cell.angle_beta   90.00
_cell.angle_gamma   90.00
#
_symmetry.space_group_name_H-M   'P 1'
#
loop_
_entity.id
_entity.type
_entity.pdbx_description
1 polymer ?
#
loop_
_entity_poly.entity_id
_entity_poly.type
_entity_poly.pdbx_seq_one_letter_code
_entity_poly.pdbx_strand_id
1 'polypeptide(L)'
;MGYAYPQGYIGRNSGVRDRFLKVIPTSLPDELQEEFIDFVNDSTAKDSFDSLSLTRFWSTMACSYPTLAKNCVRNLLMFPSTYRCEQGFSALCLIKNKLRSRLAVKDDIRVALSKTVPRIDLLVANKQAQPSH
;
A
#
# COMPACT_ATOMS: atom_id res chain seq x y z
N MET A 1 -0.02 -17.23 -24.55
CA MET A 1 0.81 -16.07 -24.13
C MET A 1 0.42 -15.71 -22.69
N GLY A 2 1.07 -16.32 -21.71
CA GLY A 2 0.77 -16.13 -20.29
C GLY A 2 1.58 -14.97 -19.72
N TYR A 3 0.92 -13.95 -19.20
CA TYR A 3 1.59 -12.90 -18.43
C TYR A 3 1.50 -13.27 -16.95
N ALA A 4 2.62 -13.77 -16.44
CA ALA A 4 2.84 -13.94 -15.02
C ALA A 4 2.76 -12.57 -14.34
N TYR A 5 1.82 -12.41 -13.40
CA TYR A 5 1.93 -11.36 -12.40
C TYR A 5 3.24 -11.64 -11.64
N PRO A 6 4.18 -10.69 -11.55
CA PRO A 6 5.33 -10.87 -10.70
C PRO A 6 4.81 -10.85 -9.25
N GLN A 7 4.55 -12.04 -8.72
CA GLN A 7 4.54 -12.22 -7.28
C GLN A 7 5.99 -12.14 -6.81
N GLY A 8 6.25 -11.17 -5.94
CA GLY A 8 7.56 -11.05 -5.29
C GLY A 8 8.29 -9.77 -5.63
N TYR A 9 7.85 -8.66 -5.03
CA TYR A 9 8.79 -7.67 -4.50
C TYR A 9 8.45 -7.39 -3.04
N ILE A 10 8.56 -8.45 -2.22
CA ILE A 10 9.00 -8.34 -0.83
C ILE A 10 10.53 -8.34 -0.82
N GLY A 11 11.10 -7.44 -1.62
CA GLY A 11 12.50 -7.09 -1.55
C GLY A 11 12.66 -6.06 -0.44
N ARG A 12 13.64 -6.27 0.44
CA ARG A 12 13.96 -5.42 1.60
C ARG A 12 13.72 -3.95 1.31
N ASN A 13 12.92 -3.28 2.15
CA ASN A 13 12.47 -1.88 2.06
C ASN A 13 13.59 -0.82 2.16
N SER A 14 14.81 -1.11 1.74
CA SER A 14 15.96 -0.19 1.87
C SER A 14 15.71 1.14 1.14
N GLY A 15 15.15 1.12 -0.07
CA GLY A 15 14.83 2.35 -0.82
C GLY A 15 13.60 3.13 -0.30
N VAL A 16 12.68 2.45 0.39
CA VAL A 16 11.49 3.07 0.98
C VAL A 16 11.88 3.81 2.25
N ARG A 17 12.69 3.16 3.11
CA ARG A 17 13.22 3.75 4.36
C ARG A 17 14.07 5.00 4.10
N ASP A 18 14.97 4.95 3.12
CA ASP A 18 15.81 6.09 2.74
C ASP A 18 15.00 7.27 2.18
N ARG A 19 13.95 6.99 1.38
CA ARG A 19 13.02 8.03 0.92
C ARG A 19 12.20 8.62 2.06
N PHE A 20 11.82 7.83 3.07
CA PHE A 20 11.07 8.33 4.24
C PHE A 20 11.82 9.38 5.04
N LEU A 21 13.12 9.20 5.25
CA LEU A 21 13.95 10.15 5.98
C LEU A 21 14.22 11.44 5.17
N LYS A 22 14.22 11.35 3.83
CA LYS A 22 14.42 12.50 2.92
C LYS A 22 13.16 13.33 2.65
N VAL A 23 11.97 12.82 2.98
CA VAL A 23 10.67 13.49 2.76
C VAL A 23 10.29 14.41 3.92
N ILE A 24 11.02 14.35 5.04
CA ILE A 24 10.90 15.33 6.11
C ILE A 24 11.34 16.70 5.54
N PRO A 25 10.43 17.67 5.36
CA PRO A 25 10.72 18.91 4.63
C PRO A 25 11.87 19.68 5.28
N THR A 26 12.71 20.34 4.49
CA THR A 26 13.85 21.18 4.95
C THR A 26 13.42 22.41 5.76
N SER A 27 12.13 22.59 6.00
CA SER A 27 11.49 23.61 6.83
C SER A 27 10.51 22.89 7.75
N LEU A 28 11.01 22.41 8.89
CA LEU A 28 10.21 21.75 9.92
C LEU A 28 9.74 22.78 10.94
N PRO A 29 8.55 22.60 11.53
CA PRO A 29 8.22 23.24 12.80
C PRO A 29 9.27 22.87 13.85
N ASP A 30 9.63 23.80 14.73
CA ASP A 30 10.69 23.62 15.73
C ASP A 30 10.50 22.33 16.56
N GLU A 31 9.26 22.05 16.98
CA GLU A 31 8.88 20.84 17.72
C GLU A 31 9.21 19.53 16.99
N LEU A 32 9.04 19.52 15.66
CA LEU A 32 9.34 18.35 14.83
C LEU A 32 10.85 18.20 14.59
N GLN A 33 11.58 19.32 14.56
CA GLN A 33 13.03 19.32 14.43
C GLN A 33 13.71 18.82 15.71
N GLU A 34 13.24 19.22 16.88
CA GLU A 34 13.72 18.72 18.18
C GLU A 34 13.49 17.21 18.31
N GLU A 35 12.26 16.73 18.10
CA GLU A 35 11.97 15.28 18.14
C GLU A 35 12.81 14.50 17.11
N PHE A 36 13.08 15.08 15.94
CA PHE A 36 13.92 14.44 14.92
C PHE A 36 15.39 14.36 15.33
N ILE A 37 15.94 15.39 15.98
CA ILE A 37 17.31 15.37 16.51
C ILE A 37 17.43 14.28 17.58
N ASP A 38 16.49 14.22 18.51
CA ASP A 38 16.46 13.20 19.57
C ASP A 38 16.36 11.79 18.98
N PHE A 39 15.49 11.62 17.99
CA PHE A 39 15.34 10.38 17.24
C PHE A 39 16.63 9.94 16.55
N VAL A 40 17.34 10.86 15.89
CA VAL A 40 18.61 10.56 15.22
C VAL A 40 19.71 10.23 16.22
N ASN A 41 19.62 10.72 17.45
CA ASN A 41 20.59 10.38 18.50
C ASN A 41 20.24 9.10 19.28
N ASP A 42 19.00 8.60 19.18
CA ASP A 42 18.59 7.35 19.83
C ASP A 42 19.01 6.11 19.01
N SER A 43 20.06 5.44 19.49
CA SER A 43 20.53 4.15 18.93
C SER A 43 19.49 3.02 19.02
N THR A 44 18.68 2.99 20.07
CA THR A 44 17.64 1.96 20.26
C THR A 44 16.50 2.15 19.27
N ALA A 45 16.13 3.40 18.99
CA ALA A 45 15.15 3.72 17.96
C ALA A 45 15.65 3.31 16.57
N LYS A 46 16.95 3.48 16.26
CA LYS A 46 17.55 3.02 15.00
C LYS A 46 17.51 1.49 14.87
N ASP A 47 17.89 0.76 15.92
CA ASP A 47 17.83 -0.70 15.92
C ASP A 47 16.39 -1.22 15.75
N SER A 48 15.45 -0.55 16.40
CA SER A 48 14.01 -0.82 16.26
C SER A 48 13.49 -0.49 14.85
N PHE A 49 14.03 0.57 14.23
CA PHE A 49 13.65 0.97 12.87
C PHE A 49 14.06 -0.08 11.85
N ASP A 50 15.22 -0.72 12.06
CA ASP A 50 15.71 -1.74 11.16
C ASP A 50 15.03 -3.10 11.33
N SER A 51 14.71 -3.45 12.57
CA SER A 51 14.07 -4.72 12.93
C SER A 51 12.55 -4.75 12.68
N LEU A 52 11.84 -3.63 12.83
CA LEU A 52 10.38 -3.57 12.68
C LEU A 52 9.93 -3.13 11.29
N SER A 53 8.67 -3.49 10.95
CA SER A 53 7.99 -2.89 9.81
C SER A 53 7.69 -1.42 10.08
N LEU A 54 7.72 -0.57 9.04
CA LEU A 54 7.50 0.88 9.17
C LEU A 54 6.21 1.22 9.93
N THR A 55 5.10 0.54 9.63
CA THR A 55 3.83 0.75 10.33
C THR A 55 3.97 0.44 11.82
N ARG A 56 4.55 -0.71 12.17
CA ARG A 56 4.66 -1.14 13.57
C ARG A 56 5.63 -0.26 14.35
N PHE A 57 6.73 0.12 13.71
CA PHE A 57 7.71 1.05 14.25
C PHE A 57 7.10 2.39 14.66
N TRP A 58 6.46 3.09 13.72
CA TRP A 58 5.87 4.41 14.02
C TRP A 58 4.69 4.33 14.99
N SER A 59 3.98 3.19 15.05
CA SER A 59 3.00 2.97 16.11
C SER A 59 3.62 2.82 17.50
N THR A 60 4.83 2.25 17.61
CA THR A 60 5.53 2.14 18.90
C THR A 60 6.16 3.46 19.31
N MET A 61 6.69 4.20 18.34
CA MET A 61 7.33 5.51 18.57
C MET A 61 6.35 6.66 18.81
N ALA A 62 5.04 6.43 18.64
CA ALA A 62 4.01 7.47 18.82
C ALA A 62 3.93 8.04 20.24
N CYS A 63 4.40 7.32 21.25
CA CYS A 63 4.47 7.82 22.63
C CYS A 63 5.71 8.67 22.90
N SER A 64 6.85 8.32 22.29
CA SER A 64 8.14 9.01 22.52
C SER A 64 8.33 10.20 21.59
N TYR A 65 7.85 10.09 20.35
CA TYR A 65 7.99 11.10 19.30
C TYR A 65 6.63 11.33 18.61
N PRO A 66 5.64 11.92 19.32
CA PRO A 66 4.27 12.02 18.84
C PRO A 66 4.15 12.85 17.55
N THR A 67 4.91 13.95 17.45
CA THR A 67 4.86 14.87 16.31
C THR A 67 5.50 14.24 15.09
N LEU A 68 6.65 13.60 15.28
CA LEU A 68 7.39 12.88 14.25
C LEU A 68 6.61 11.66 13.76
N ALA A 69 6.12 10.81 14.66
CA ALA A 69 5.35 9.63 14.32
C ALA A 69 4.07 9.99 13.54
N LYS A 70 3.35 11.04 13.95
CA LYS A 70 2.16 11.51 13.24
C LYS A 70 2.47 11.93 11.80
N ASN A 71 3.57 12.67 11.58
CA ASN A 71 3.99 13.10 10.26
C ASN A 71 4.45 11.90 9.41
N CYS A 72 5.24 10.99 9.98
CA CYS A 72 5.69 9.80 9.27
C CYS A 72 4.54 8.88 8.90
N VAL A 73 3.54 8.68 9.77
CA VAL A 73 2.34 7.90 9.45
C VAL A 73 1.53 8.55 8.33
N ARG A 74 1.34 9.87 8.35
CA ARG A 74 0.64 10.58 7.26
C ARG A 74 1.33 10.38 5.90
N ASN A 75 2.66 10.53 5.86
CA ASN A 75 3.44 10.27 4.66
C ASN A 75 3.39 8.80 4.25
N LEU A 76 3.46 7.87 5.22
CA LEU A 76 3.31 6.43 4.99
C LEU A 76 1.96 6.03 4.42
N LEU A 77 0.90 6.77 4.72
CA LEU A 77 -0.43 6.51 4.17
C LEU A 77 -0.58 7.06 2.75
N MET A 78 0.16 8.11 2.40
CA MET A 78 0.16 8.69 1.07
C MET A 78 0.66 7.66 0.04
N PHE A 79 1.84 7.06 0.22
CA PHE A 79 2.40 6.15 -0.80
C PHE A 79 1.51 4.93 -1.17
N PRO A 80 0.98 4.15 -0.21
CA PRO A 80 0.10 3.03 -0.52
C PRO A 80 -1.21 3.50 -1.12
N SER A 81 -1.76 4.64 -0.69
CA SER A 81 -3.02 5.14 -1.23
C SER A 81 -2.84 5.62 -2.68
N THR A 82 -1.77 6.36 -3.01
CA THR A 82 -1.48 6.78 -4.38
C THR A 82 -1.19 5.58 -5.29
N TYR A 83 -0.32 4.66 -4.86
CA TYR A 83 -0.01 3.45 -5.64
C TYR A 83 -1.24 2.55 -5.86
N ARG A 84 -2.14 2.46 -4.88
CA ARG A 84 -3.41 1.72 -5.03
C ARG A 84 -4.36 2.44 -5.97
N CYS A 85 -4.43 3.78 -5.93
CA CYS A 85 -5.20 4.59 -6.87
C CYS A 85 -4.68 4.44 -8.30
N GLU A 86 -3.36 4.48 -8.50
CA GLU A 86 -2.72 4.26 -9.81
C GLU A 86 -3.02 2.87 -10.36
N GLN A 87 -2.93 1.83 -9.52
CA GLN A 87 -3.34 0.48 -9.91
C GLN A 87 -4.82 0.40 -10.27
N GLY A 88 -5.70 1.05 -9.51
CA GLY A 88 -7.13 1.14 -9.81
C GLY A 88 -7.40 1.82 -11.15
N PHE A 89 -6.69 2.91 -11.42
CA PHE A 89 -6.80 3.63 -12.69
C PHE A 89 -6.28 2.80 -13.86
N SER A 90 -5.13 2.12 -13.70
CA SER A 90 -4.58 1.22 -14.70
C SER A 90 -5.54 0.06 -15.02
N ALA A 91 -6.12 -0.56 -13.99
CA ALA A 91 -7.14 -1.60 -14.14
C ALA A 91 -8.37 -1.08 -14.89
N LEU A 92 -8.86 0.12 -14.53
CA LEU A 92 -9.96 0.77 -15.23
C LEU A 92 -9.64 1.02 -16.71
N CYS A 93 -8.46 1.56 -17.03
CA CYS A 93 -8.01 1.78 -18.40
C CYS A 93 -7.98 0.47 -19.20
N LEU A 94 -7.49 -0.61 -18.61
CA LEU A 94 -7.43 -1.93 -19.24
C LEU A 94 -8.83 -2.51 -19.50
N ILE A 95 -9.73 -2.43 -18.52
CA ILE A 95 -11.10 -2.95 -18.67
C ILE A 95 -11.88 -2.13 -19.71
N LYS A 96 -11.77 -0.79 -19.67
CA LYS A 96 -12.45 0.11 -20.61
C LYS A 96 -11.96 -0.07 -22.06
N ASN A 97 -10.68 -0.39 -22.26
CA ASN A 97 -10.14 -0.67 -23.60
C ASN A 97 -10.65 -2.01 -24.17
N LYS A 98 -10.94 -3.00 -23.32
CA LYS A 98 -11.45 -4.33 -23.75
C LYS A 98 -12.99 -4.42 -23.83
N LEU A 99 -13.71 -3.76 -22.93
CA LEU A 99 -15.18 -3.82 -22.82
C LEU A 99 -15.87 -2.56 -23.36
N ARG A 100 -15.38 -2.02 -24.49
CA ARG A 100 -15.73 -0.70 -25.05
C ARG A 100 -17.25 -0.39 -25.19
N SER A 101 -18.11 -1.40 -25.05
CA SER A 101 -19.58 -1.34 -25.13
C SER A 101 -20.35 -1.46 -23.79
N ARG A 102 -19.69 -1.72 -22.65
CA ARG A 102 -20.37 -1.92 -21.34
C ARG A 102 -20.04 -0.79 -20.35
N LEU A 103 -21.07 -0.08 -19.87
CA LEU A 103 -20.95 1.06 -18.96
C LEU A 103 -20.70 0.65 -17.48
N ALA A 104 -20.96 -0.62 -17.13
CA ALA A 104 -20.88 -1.12 -15.76
C ALA A 104 -19.51 -1.76 -15.45
N VAL A 105 -18.53 -0.94 -15.05
CA VAL A 105 -17.12 -1.37 -14.84
C VAL A 105 -16.77 -1.58 -13.35
N LYS A 106 -17.69 -1.24 -12.45
CA LYS A 106 -17.48 -1.22 -10.99
C LYS A 106 -17.07 -2.59 -10.42
N ASP A 107 -17.77 -3.64 -10.80
CA ASP A 107 -17.53 -4.97 -10.25
C ASP A 107 -16.29 -5.63 -10.88
N ASP A 108 -16.01 -5.33 -12.15
CA ASP A 108 -14.79 -5.79 -12.84
C ASP A 108 -13.53 -5.19 -12.20
N ILE A 109 -13.54 -3.90 -11.85
CA ILE A 109 -12.42 -3.25 -11.14
C ILE A 109 -12.25 -3.88 -9.75
N ARG A 110 -13.35 -4.16 -9.05
CA ARG A 110 -13.27 -4.82 -7.74
C ARG A 110 -12.63 -6.19 -7.82
N VAL A 111 -13.00 -6.99 -8.82
CA VAL A 111 -12.37 -8.30 -9.06
C VAL A 111 -10.90 -8.12 -9.42
N ALA A 112 -10.56 -7.19 -10.32
CA ALA A 112 -9.20 -6.95 -10.77
C ALA A 112 -8.25 -6.46 -9.67
N LEU A 113 -8.75 -5.69 -8.69
CA LEU A 113 -7.96 -5.19 -7.56
C LEU A 113 -8.01 -6.12 -6.34
N SER A 114 -8.88 -7.12 -6.35
CA SER A 114 -9.02 -8.08 -5.24
C SER A 114 -7.78 -8.97 -5.15
N LYS A 115 -7.31 -9.20 -3.91
CA LYS A 115 -6.30 -10.23 -3.62
C LYS A 115 -6.91 -11.57 -3.24
N THR A 116 -8.24 -11.63 -3.12
CA THR A 116 -8.96 -12.83 -2.74
C THR A 116 -8.95 -13.82 -3.90
N VAL A 117 -8.48 -15.03 -3.65
CA VAL A 117 -8.53 -16.11 -4.65
C VAL A 117 -9.99 -16.48 -4.89
N PRO A 118 -10.48 -16.40 -6.14
CA PRO A 118 -11.86 -16.74 -6.44
C PRO A 118 -12.08 -18.24 -6.25
N ARG A 119 -13.12 -18.61 -5.49
CA ARG A 119 -13.54 -20.01 -5.31
C ARG A 119 -14.39 -20.46 -6.50
N ILE A 120 -13.76 -20.56 -7.66
CA ILE A 120 -14.43 -20.89 -8.93
C ILE A 120 -15.11 -22.27 -8.85
N ASP A 121 -14.45 -23.26 -8.25
CA ASP A 121 -15.00 -24.61 -8.12
C ASP A 121 -16.32 -24.64 -7.34
N LEU A 122 -16.39 -23.88 -6.25
CA LEU A 122 -17.61 -23.73 -5.45
C LEU A 122 -18.71 -23.00 -6.24
N LEU A 123 -18.35 -21.99 -7.03
CA LEU A 123 -19.31 -21.27 -7.88
C LEU A 123 -19.87 -22.17 -8.98
N VAL A 124 -19.03 -23.00 -9.59
CA VAL A 124 -19.44 -23.96 -10.63
C VAL A 124 -20.33 -25.05 -10.03
N ALA A 125 -19.96 -25.60 -8.86
CA ALA A 125 -20.75 -26.63 -8.17
C ALA A 125 -22.15 -26.15 -7.78
N ASN A 126 -22.32 -24.87 -7.44
CA ASN A 126 -23.60 -24.28 -7.06
C ASN A 126 -24.41 -23.71 -8.24
N LYS A 127 -23.86 -23.73 -9.47
CA LYS A 127 -24.55 -23.18 -10.63
C LYS A 127 -25.55 -24.18 -11.18
N GLN A 128 -26.84 -23.91 -11.02
CA GLN A 128 -27.90 -24.72 -11.61
C GLN A 128 -27.90 -24.55 -13.14
N ALA A 129 -27.72 -25.66 -13.87
CA ALA A 129 -27.85 -25.66 -15.31
C ALA A 129 -29.29 -25.30 -15.69
N GLN A 130 -29.46 -24.26 -16.53
CA GLN A 130 -30.74 -23.92 -17.11
C GLN A 130 -30.88 -24.72 -18.41
N PRO A 131 -31.78 -25.72 -18.49
CA PRO A 131 -32.04 -26.41 -19.74
C PRO A 131 -32.62 -25.41 -20.75
N SER A 132 -32.07 -25.41 -21.96
CA SER A 132 -32.66 -24.72 -23.10
C SER A 132 -33.96 -25.41 -23.52
N HIS A 133 -34.97 -24.62 -23.84
CA HIS A 133 -36.30 -25.08 -24.27
C HIS A 133 -36.33 -25.46 -25.75
#